data_AF-A0A554J0N5-F1
#
_entry.id   AF-A0A554J0N5-F1
#
_cell.length_a   1.000
_cell.length_b   1.000
_cell.length_c   1.000
_cell.angle_alpha   90.00
_cell.angle_beta   90.00
_cell.angle_gamma   90.00
#
_symmetry.space_group_name_H-M   'P 1'
#
loop_
_entity.id
_entity.type
_entity.pdbx_description
1 polymer ?
#
loop_
_entity_poly.entity_id
_entity_poly.type
_entity_poly.pdbx_seq_one_letter_code
_entity_poly.pdbx_strand_id
1 'polypeptide(L)'
;MKQSPRHVCVLESAISVCAILFFIIVNLIGEHTAQLTKKTTLHLSKEEAADFIQKRMKQCYESTQQKSCYQQAVIGFLDHLPLNQILKTFGTYEKNTEFFMRCHEVAHYLGQEAYHRTKSVREVFKEGSHVCLAGVFHGAIEGYFIEKGMLDSNDALYAKEIPRVCGKQEEYSVRQQFVECNHGMGHAVMFLAENDLLRALKLCDFLATSPEQELCYTGAFMANAAGTQSTDHPSKYLPKPEDPLYPCPLLDTKYQKQCYTYGILEAFQPSIEQSIKACGLIPEKYRNACFQTVGRNRTVYSADPLVLKEQCEQISELSFQHECIQGVAYNLVIRFGALSSLPDQFCAHLNPETKQNCLLQIQSARNVASQHENN
;
A
#
# COMPACT_ATOMS: atom_id res chain seq x y z
N MET A 1 -13.84 -28.63 -93.02
CA MET A 1 -12.75 -29.16 -92.18
C MET A 1 -11.64 -28.12 -92.05
N LYS A 2 -11.49 -27.50 -90.87
CA LYS A 2 -10.25 -26.98 -90.21
C LYS A 2 -10.63 -25.89 -89.18
N GLN A 3 -9.90 -25.92 -88.06
CA GLN A 3 -10.15 -25.26 -86.76
C GLN A 3 -9.84 -23.76 -86.70
N SER A 4 -10.42 -23.04 -85.70
CA SER A 4 -9.76 -21.95 -84.97
C SER A 4 -10.37 -21.77 -83.55
N PRO A 5 -9.57 -21.52 -82.48
CA PRO A 5 -10.03 -21.37 -81.08
C PRO A 5 -9.76 -19.99 -80.43
N ARG A 6 -10.32 -19.79 -79.21
CA ARG A 6 -10.02 -18.76 -78.16
C ARG A 6 -10.54 -17.32 -78.46
N HIS A 7 -11.06 -16.52 -77.53
CA HIS A 7 -10.65 -16.25 -76.14
C HIS A 7 -11.84 -15.76 -75.27
N VAL A 8 -12.11 -16.43 -74.15
CA VAL A 8 -12.80 -15.87 -72.98
C VAL A 8 -11.88 -16.13 -71.80
N CYS A 9 -11.13 -15.12 -71.36
CA CYS A 9 -10.41 -15.08 -70.08
C CYS A 9 -9.59 -13.77 -70.01
N VAL A 10 -10.19 -12.65 -69.60
CA VAL A 10 -9.40 -11.47 -69.14
C VAL A 10 -10.08 -10.68 -68.01
N LEU A 11 -11.40 -10.74 -67.78
CA LEU A 11 -12.03 -9.83 -66.81
C LEU A 11 -12.09 -10.30 -65.34
N GLU A 12 -12.01 -11.61 -65.05
CA GLU A 12 -12.13 -12.09 -63.65
C GLU A 12 -10.83 -11.94 -62.83
N SER A 13 -9.67 -11.83 -63.47
CA SER A 13 -8.37 -11.69 -62.79
C SER A 13 -8.12 -10.27 -62.26
N ALA A 14 -8.65 -9.23 -62.91
CA ALA A 14 -8.41 -7.84 -62.52
C ALA A 14 -9.14 -7.44 -61.23
N ILE A 15 -10.36 -7.94 -61.03
CA ILE A 15 -11.19 -7.66 -59.84
C ILE A 15 -10.58 -8.34 -58.61
N SER A 16 -10.09 -9.57 -58.76
CA SER A 16 -9.45 -10.32 -57.68
C SER A 16 -8.12 -9.66 -57.23
N VAL A 17 -7.33 -9.15 -58.18
CA VAL A 17 -6.07 -8.44 -57.86
C VAL A 17 -6.34 -7.09 -57.16
N CYS A 18 -7.37 -6.34 -57.58
CA CYS A 18 -7.76 -5.10 -56.89
C CYS A 18 -8.27 -5.34 -55.46
N ALA A 19 -9.05 -6.40 -55.24
CA ALA A 19 -9.52 -6.77 -53.90
C ALA A 19 -8.36 -7.17 -52.98
N ILE A 20 -7.40 -7.95 -53.49
CA ILE A 20 -6.20 -8.35 -52.73
C ILE A 20 -5.33 -7.13 -52.41
N LEU A 21 -5.11 -6.22 -53.36
CA LEU A 21 -4.36 -4.98 -53.13
C LEU A 21 -5.05 -4.08 -52.11
N PHE A 22 -6.38 -3.96 -52.15
CA PHE A 22 -7.14 -3.19 -51.17
C PHE A 22 -7.03 -3.79 -49.76
N PHE A 23 -7.14 -5.12 -49.62
CA PHE A 23 -6.94 -5.81 -48.35
C PHE A 23 -5.51 -5.66 -47.82
N ILE A 24 -4.49 -5.72 -48.69
CA ILE A 24 -3.10 -5.51 -48.31
C ILE A 24 -2.88 -4.05 -47.86
N ILE A 25 -3.45 -3.08 -48.56
CA ILE A 25 -3.34 -1.65 -48.17
C ILE A 25 -4.08 -1.38 -46.87
N VAL A 26 -5.30 -1.91 -46.67
CA VAL A 26 -6.05 -1.76 -45.41
C VAL A 26 -5.33 -2.45 -44.25
N ASN A 27 -4.72 -3.63 -44.47
CA ASN A 27 -3.91 -4.28 -43.44
C ASN A 27 -2.59 -3.54 -43.18
N LEU A 28 -1.91 -3.00 -44.20
CA LEU A 28 -0.70 -2.18 -44.02
C LEU A 28 -1.01 -0.86 -43.31
N ILE A 29 -2.16 -0.23 -43.60
CA ILE A 29 -2.63 0.96 -42.88
C ILE A 29 -3.04 0.58 -41.46
N GLY A 30 -3.68 -0.58 -41.26
CA GLY A 30 -4.01 -1.15 -39.95
C GLY A 30 -2.79 -1.46 -39.09
N GLU A 31 -1.73 -2.01 -39.67
CA GLU A 31 -0.45 -2.28 -39.01
C GLU A 31 0.36 -1.01 -38.76
N HIS A 32 0.36 -0.05 -39.70
CA HIS A 32 0.99 1.26 -39.47
C HIS A 32 0.27 2.08 -38.41
N THR A 33 -1.07 2.06 -38.37
CA THR A 33 -1.85 2.73 -37.32
C THR A 33 -1.69 2.02 -35.98
N ALA A 34 -1.62 0.68 -35.95
CA ALA A 34 -1.29 -0.08 -34.74
C ALA A 34 0.15 0.18 -34.24
N GLN A 35 1.12 0.41 -35.13
CA GLN A 35 2.47 0.85 -34.77
C GLN A 35 2.51 2.32 -34.29
N LEU A 36 1.68 3.21 -34.84
CA LEU A 36 1.54 4.60 -34.39
C LEU A 36 0.77 4.73 -33.06
N THR A 37 -0.07 3.75 -32.69
CA THR A 37 -0.74 3.67 -31.38
C THR A 37 -0.01 2.82 -30.35
N LYS A 38 1.17 2.27 -30.68
CA LYS A 38 2.09 1.82 -29.62
C LYS A 38 2.52 3.10 -28.89
N LYS A 39 1.80 3.43 -27.83
CA LYS A 39 2.19 4.45 -26.85
C LYS A 39 3.58 4.02 -26.39
N THR A 40 4.62 4.55 -27.02
CA THR A 40 6.00 4.33 -26.63
C THR A 40 6.07 4.88 -25.22
N THR A 41 5.93 4.02 -24.21
CA THR A 41 6.21 4.38 -22.83
C THR A 41 7.66 4.80 -22.83
N LEU A 42 7.88 6.10 -22.91
CA LEU A 42 9.19 6.71 -22.77
C LEU A 42 9.65 6.32 -21.36
N HIS A 43 10.52 5.32 -21.27
CA HIS A 43 11.09 4.91 -19.99
C HIS A 43 12.04 6.01 -19.52
N LEU A 44 11.48 6.98 -18.81
CA LEU A 44 12.25 8.00 -18.11
C LEU A 44 13.21 7.29 -17.15
N SER A 45 14.49 7.66 -17.20
CA SER A 45 15.45 7.30 -16.17
C SER A 45 14.97 7.80 -14.80
N LYS A 46 15.58 7.29 -13.72
CA LYS A 46 15.22 7.72 -12.36
C LYS A 46 15.38 9.23 -12.15
N GLU A 47 16.43 9.82 -12.74
CA GLU A 47 16.70 11.25 -12.64
C GLU A 47 15.69 12.07 -13.44
N GLU A 48 15.36 11.65 -14.66
CA GLU A 48 14.33 12.30 -15.48
C GLU A 48 12.94 12.21 -14.84
N ALA A 49 12.60 11.07 -14.24
CA ALA A 49 11.33 10.89 -13.51
C ALA A 49 11.24 11.81 -12.28
N ALA A 50 12.33 11.93 -11.53
CA ALA A 50 12.40 12.80 -10.36
C ALA A 50 12.31 14.29 -10.73
N ASP A 51 13.01 14.70 -11.78
CA ASP A 51 12.96 16.07 -12.30
C ASP A 51 11.57 16.41 -12.86
N PHE A 52 10.96 15.51 -13.63
CA PHE A 52 9.60 15.66 -14.17
C PHE A 52 8.56 15.87 -13.06
N ILE A 53 8.55 14.98 -12.05
CA ILE A 53 7.61 15.06 -10.93
C ILE A 53 7.81 16.35 -10.13
N GLN A 54 9.05 16.68 -9.74
CA GLN A 54 9.32 17.88 -8.94
C GLN A 54 8.94 19.16 -9.68
N LYS A 55 9.33 19.30 -10.95
CA LYS A 55 8.98 20.48 -11.76
C LYS A 55 7.48 20.65 -11.83
N ARG A 56 6.73 19.57 -12.06
CA ARG A 56 5.27 19.64 -12.15
C ARG A 56 4.62 19.95 -10.81
N MET A 57 5.11 19.35 -9.73
CA MET A 57 4.63 19.61 -8.37
C MET A 57 4.80 21.08 -7.98
N LYS A 58 5.98 21.66 -8.28
CA LYS A 58 6.30 23.07 -8.05
C LYS A 58 5.44 24.00 -8.92
N GLN A 59 5.30 23.71 -10.22
CA GLN A 59 4.42 24.49 -11.11
C GLN A 59 2.98 24.56 -10.59
N CYS A 60 2.45 23.42 -10.10
CA CYS A 60 1.11 23.39 -9.53
C CYS A 60 1.03 24.08 -8.17
N TYR A 61 2.11 24.08 -7.38
CA TYR A 61 2.17 24.82 -6.12
C TYR A 61 2.09 26.34 -6.36
N GLU A 62 2.77 26.84 -7.40
CA GLU A 62 2.76 28.27 -7.77
C GLU A 62 1.50 28.71 -8.54
N SER A 63 0.62 27.77 -8.92
CA SER A 63 -0.60 28.03 -9.69
C SER A 63 -1.73 28.62 -8.84
N THR A 64 -2.55 29.50 -9.43
CA THR A 64 -3.81 29.96 -8.81
C THR A 64 -4.92 28.92 -8.85
N GLN A 65 -4.76 27.85 -9.65
CA GLN A 65 -5.69 26.73 -9.78
C GLN A 65 -5.02 25.42 -9.35
N GLN A 66 -4.53 25.37 -8.11
CA GLN A 66 -3.72 24.26 -7.60
C GLN A 66 -4.42 22.89 -7.77
N LYS A 67 -5.69 22.79 -7.35
CA LYS A 67 -6.47 21.53 -7.42
C LYS A 67 -6.52 20.94 -8.83
N SER A 68 -7.00 21.70 -9.81
CA SER A 68 -7.11 21.20 -11.20
C SER A 68 -5.73 20.96 -11.83
N CYS A 69 -4.72 21.74 -11.45
CA CYS A 69 -3.34 21.49 -11.89
C CYS A 69 -2.82 20.14 -11.42
N TYR A 70 -3.01 19.81 -10.13
CA TYR A 70 -2.56 18.55 -9.56
C TYR A 70 -3.34 17.35 -10.11
N GLN A 71 -4.66 17.48 -10.30
CA GLN A 71 -5.46 16.45 -10.98
C GLN A 71 -4.94 16.16 -12.40
N GLN A 72 -4.52 17.19 -13.16
CA GLN A 72 -3.88 16.98 -14.47
C GLN A 72 -2.45 16.44 -14.36
N ALA A 73 -1.70 16.84 -13.32
CA ALA A 73 -0.33 16.37 -13.11
C ALA A 73 -0.28 14.85 -12.91
N VAL A 74 -1.18 14.28 -12.10
CA VAL A 74 -1.18 12.83 -11.83
C VAL A 74 -1.53 11.99 -13.06
N ILE A 75 -2.38 12.50 -13.95
CA ILE A 75 -2.65 11.89 -15.27
C ILE A 75 -1.34 11.84 -16.08
N GLY A 76 -0.62 12.97 -16.14
CA GLY A 76 0.67 13.05 -16.79
C GLY A 76 1.74 12.15 -16.17
N PHE A 77 1.73 11.98 -14.85
CA PHE A 77 2.64 11.06 -14.16
C PHE A 77 2.37 9.61 -14.59
N LEU A 78 1.12 9.16 -14.48
CA LEU A 78 0.73 7.78 -14.81
C LEU A 78 0.76 7.49 -16.31
N ASP A 79 0.83 8.51 -17.17
CA ASP A 79 1.06 8.34 -18.60
C ASP A 79 2.50 7.95 -18.96
N HIS A 80 3.46 8.26 -18.09
CA HIS A 80 4.90 8.08 -18.36
C HIS A 80 5.57 7.13 -17.37
N LEU A 81 5.00 6.93 -16.18
CA LEU A 81 5.64 6.22 -15.07
C LEU A 81 4.67 5.22 -14.43
N PRO A 82 5.14 4.04 -13.99
CA PRO A 82 4.35 3.14 -13.16
C PRO A 82 4.12 3.75 -11.76
N LEU A 83 3.02 3.37 -11.11
CA LEU A 83 2.58 3.95 -9.84
C LEU A 83 3.67 3.82 -8.76
N ASN A 84 4.27 2.64 -8.63
CA ASN A 84 5.33 2.39 -7.66
C ASN A 84 6.57 3.31 -7.84
N GLN A 85 6.92 3.68 -9.08
CA GLN A 85 8.03 4.59 -9.36
C GLN A 85 7.68 6.03 -8.98
N ILE A 86 6.45 6.46 -9.22
CA ILE A 86 5.94 7.78 -8.79
C ILE A 86 5.99 7.87 -7.27
N LEU A 87 5.47 6.86 -6.56
CA LEU A 87 5.44 6.82 -5.10
C LEU A 87 6.85 6.76 -4.49
N LYS A 88 7.80 6.07 -5.13
CA LYS A 88 9.21 6.08 -4.72
C LYS A 88 9.82 7.47 -4.83
N THR A 89 9.49 8.21 -5.88
CA THR A 89 9.91 9.61 -6.03
C THR A 89 9.25 10.47 -4.94
N PHE A 90 7.96 10.31 -4.67
CA PHE A 90 7.26 11.04 -3.60
C PHE A 90 7.95 10.84 -2.24
N GLY A 91 8.28 9.59 -1.88
CA GLY A 91 8.99 9.30 -0.62
C GLY A 91 10.41 9.89 -0.53
N THR A 92 11.05 10.19 -1.67
CA THR A 92 12.35 10.88 -1.68
C THR A 92 12.19 12.37 -1.34
N TYR A 93 11.08 12.99 -1.78
CA TYR A 93 10.85 14.44 -1.68
C TYR A 93 9.89 14.86 -0.56
N GLU A 94 9.15 13.93 0.08
CA GLU A 94 8.23 14.26 1.18
C GLU A 94 8.91 14.91 2.39
N LYS A 95 10.24 14.90 2.47
CA LYS A 95 11.03 15.62 3.49
C LYS A 95 11.17 17.13 3.19
N ASN A 96 10.89 17.55 1.96
CA ASN A 96 10.88 18.96 1.58
C ASN A 96 9.55 19.60 1.96
N THR A 97 9.57 20.73 2.66
CA THR A 97 8.37 21.39 3.20
C THR A 97 7.34 21.76 2.12
N GLU A 98 7.78 22.31 0.99
CA GLU A 98 6.87 22.72 -0.10
C GLU A 98 6.19 21.51 -0.74
N PHE A 99 6.96 20.46 -1.01
CA PHE A 99 6.43 19.20 -1.54
C PHE A 99 5.45 18.56 -0.55
N PHE A 100 5.84 18.48 0.74
CA PHE A 100 5.06 17.86 1.80
C PHE A 100 3.66 18.48 1.93
N MET A 101 3.55 19.81 1.86
CA MET A 101 2.27 20.54 1.96
C MET A 101 1.20 20.09 0.96
N ARG A 102 1.60 19.52 -0.19
CA ARG A 102 0.68 19.02 -1.22
C ARG A 102 0.79 17.51 -1.47
N CYS A 103 1.79 16.85 -0.88
CA CYS A 103 2.07 15.42 -1.05
C CYS A 103 0.81 14.57 -0.83
N HIS A 104 0.12 14.79 0.30
CA HIS A 104 -1.05 13.99 0.69
C HIS A 104 -2.22 14.17 -0.28
N GLU A 105 -2.62 15.42 -0.54
CA GLU A 105 -3.71 15.75 -1.47
C GLU A 105 -3.41 15.21 -2.88
N VAL A 106 -2.18 15.32 -3.36
CA VAL A 106 -1.78 14.80 -4.68
C VAL A 106 -1.78 13.28 -4.69
N ALA A 107 -1.42 12.62 -3.60
CA ALA A 107 -1.48 11.17 -3.48
C ALA A 107 -2.93 10.65 -3.55
N HIS A 108 -3.92 11.40 -3.04
CA HIS A 108 -5.35 11.11 -3.27
C HIS A 108 -5.67 11.09 -4.77
N TYR A 109 -5.35 12.18 -5.48
CA TYR A 109 -5.61 12.25 -6.93
C TYR A 109 -4.88 11.15 -7.71
N LEU A 110 -3.66 10.81 -7.30
CA LEU A 110 -2.89 9.72 -7.90
C LEU A 110 -3.57 8.37 -7.71
N GLY A 111 -4.08 8.09 -6.51
CA GLY A 111 -4.85 6.88 -6.22
C GLY A 111 -6.17 6.81 -7.00
N GLN A 112 -6.89 7.92 -7.09
CA GLN A 112 -8.14 8.03 -7.87
C GLN A 112 -7.89 7.70 -9.34
N GLU A 113 -6.86 8.32 -9.95
CA GLU A 113 -6.51 8.10 -11.35
C GLU A 113 -5.97 6.68 -11.59
N ALA A 114 -5.18 6.14 -10.66
CA ALA A 114 -4.72 4.75 -10.74
C ALA A 114 -5.89 3.76 -10.68
N TYR A 115 -6.88 4.00 -9.80
CA TYR A 115 -8.11 3.22 -9.78
C TYR A 115 -8.90 3.38 -11.09
N HIS A 116 -9.07 4.61 -11.58
CA HIS A 116 -9.79 4.86 -12.82
C HIS A 116 -9.19 4.09 -14.02
N ARG A 117 -7.85 3.96 -14.08
CA ARG A 117 -7.15 3.18 -15.12
C ARG A 117 -7.27 1.67 -14.94
N THR A 118 -7.18 1.18 -13.71
CA THR A 118 -7.11 -0.27 -13.43
C THR A 118 -8.47 -0.90 -13.18
N LYS A 119 -9.46 -0.10 -12.77
CA LYS A 119 -10.76 -0.51 -12.22
C LYS A 119 -10.64 -1.51 -11.06
N SER A 120 -9.50 -1.51 -10.37
CA SER A 120 -9.19 -2.49 -9.33
C SER A 120 -8.42 -1.83 -8.18
N VAL A 121 -9.10 -1.66 -7.04
CA VAL A 121 -8.44 -1.18 -5.80
C VAL A 121 -7.31 -2.13 -5.40
N ARG A 122 -7.48 -3.44 -5.62
CA ARG A 122 -6.45 -4.45 -5.33
C ARG A 122 -5.15 -4.20 -6.08
N GLU A 123 -5.23 -3.89 -7.37
CA GLU A 123 -4.03 -3.59 -8.17
C GLU A 123 -3.37 -2.29 -7.74
N VAL A 124 -4.15 -1.26 -7.39
CA VAL A 124 -3.59 -0.01 -6.85
C VAL A 124 -2.92 -0.25 -5.49
N PHE A 125 -3.55 -1.00 -4.58
CA PHE A 125 -3.02 -1.29 -3.25
C PHE A 125 -1.74 -2.12 -3.31
N LYS A 126 -1.62 -3.03 -4.29
CA LYS A 126 -0.42 -3.84 -4.53
C LYS A 126 0.81 -3.00 -4.89
N GLU A 127 0.62 -1.89 -5.61
CA GLU A 127 1.70 -0.95 -5.96
C GLU A 127 1.80 0.25 -5.01
N GLY A 128 0.83 0.41 -4.12
CA GLY A 128 0.72 1.50 -3.17
C GLY A 128 1.80 1.51 -2.09
N SER A 129 1.96 2.66 -1.43
CA SER A 129 2.90 2.81 -0.30
C SER A 129 2.41 3.87 0.68
N HIS A 130 2.96 3.90 1.89
CA HIS A 130 2.55 4.82 2.96
C HIS A 130 3.09 6.26 2.80
N VAL A 131 3.86 6.55 1.75
CA VAL A 131 4.36 7.91 1.46
C VAL A 131 3.21 8.89 1.35
N CYS A 132 3.46 10.16 1.69
CA CYS A 132 2.42 11.19 1.70
C CYS A 132 1.19 10.81 2.54
N LEU A 133 1.40 10.29 3.75
CA LEU A 133 0.34 9.88 4.68
C LEU A 133 -0.63 8.85 4.08
N ALA A 134 -0.09 7.86 3.36
CA ALA A 134 -0.87 6.78 2.76
C ALA A 134 -1.95 7.26 1.76
N GLY A 135 -1.82 8.48 1.23
CA GLY A 135 -2.87 9.11 0.42
C GLY A 135 -3.29 8.31 -0.82
N VAL A 136 -2.41 7.52 -1.41
CA VAL A 136 -2.76 6.67 -2.57
C VAL A 136 -3.83 5.63 -2.24
N PHE A 137 -3.84 5.12 -1.01
CA PHE A 137 -4.84 4.14 -0.57
C PHE A 137 -6.21 4.80 -0.40
N HIS A 138 -6.25 6.03 0.15
CA HIS A 138 -7.48 6.82 0.27
C HIS A 138 -8.03 7.12 -1.13
N GLY A 139 -7.18 7.63 -2.02
CA GLY A 139 -7.51 7.98 -3.40
C GLY A 139 -8.09 6.82 -4.21
N ALA A 140 -7.55 5.60 -4.06
CA ALA A 140 -8.07 4.45 -4.80
C ALA A 140 -9.51 4.09 -4.38
N ILE A 141 -9.80 4.19 -3.08
CA ILE A 141 -11.14 3.94 -2.53
C ILE A 141 -12.09 5.10 -2.83
N GLU A 142 -11.60 6.35 -2.80
CA GLU A 142 -12.33 7.51 -3.28
C GLU A 142 -12.77 7.29 -4.73
N GLY A 143 -11.84 6.92 -5.63
CA GLY A 143 -12.16 6.61 -7.02
C GLY A 143 -13.23 5.53 -7.15
N TYR A 144 -13.10 4.45 -6.37
CA TYR A 144 -14.06 3.35 -6.34
C TYR A 144 -15.48 3.78 -5.96
N PHE A 145 -15.62 4.57 -4.89
CA PHE A 145 -16.93 5.04 -4.45
C PHE A 145 -17.46 6.22 -5.26
N ILE A 146 -16.60 7.07 -5.83
CA ILE A 146 -17.00 8.12 -6.80
C ILE A 146 -17.67 7.49 -8.02
N GLU A 147 -17.05 6.49 -8.64
CA GLU A 147 -17.62 5.84 -9.84
C GLU A 147 -18.95 5.13 -9.57
N LYS A 148 -19.16 4.68 -8.33
CA LYS A 148 -20.42 4.08 -7.90
C LYS A 148 -21.50 5.10 -7.51
N GLY A 149 -21.18 6.39 -7.51
CA GLY A 149 -22.08 7.44 -6.99
C GLY A 149 -22.34 7.29 -5.49
N MET A 150 -21.34 6.78 -4.76
CA MET A 150 -21.43 6.39 -3.36
C MET A 150 -20.49 7.18 -2.44
N LEU A 151 -19.76 8.17 -2.96
CA LEU A 151 -19.05 9.12 -2.11
C LEU A 151 -20.08 9.81 -1.19
N ASP A 152 -19.82 9.88 0.11
CA ASP A 152 -20.73 10.38 1.15
C ASP A 152 -22.01 9.53 1.37
N SER A 153 -21.96 8.24 1.03
CA SER A 153 -23.03 7.30 1.36
C SER A 153 -23.13 7.00 2.86
N ASN A 154 -24.23 6.34 3.23
CA ASN A 154 -24.39 5.81 4.58
C ASN A 154 -23.67 4.46 4.76
N ASP A 155 -23.43 4.11 6.02
CA ASP A 155 -22.72 2.90 6.41
C ASP A 155 -23.40 1.61 5.91
N ALA A 156 -24.72 1.60 5.73
CA ALA A 156 -25.44 0.42 5.22
C ALA A 156 -25.14 0.13 3.74
N LEU A 157 -24.79 1.15 2.96
CA LEU A 157 -24.31 0.98 1.59
C LEU A 157 -22.83 0.55 1.59
N TYR A 158 -21.99 1.16 2.43
CA TYR A 158 -20.60 0.74 2.58
C TYR A 158 -20.47 -0.72 3.04
N ALA A 159 -21.35 -1.18 3.93
CA ALA A 159 -21.41 -2.57 4.39
C ALA A 159 -21.54 -3.59 3.25
N LYS A 160 -22.14 -3.21 2.12
CA LYS A 160 -22.30 -4.09 0.95
C LYS A 160 -21.06 -4.14 0.07
N GLU A 161 -20.24 -3.09 0.10
CA GLU A 161 -19.11 -2.92 -0.81
C GLU A 161 -17.76 -3.21 -0.17
N ILE A 162 -17.54 -2.82 1.10
CA ILE A 162 -16.28 -3.05 1.83
C ILE A 162 -15.80 -4.50 1.72
N PRO A 163 -16.63 -5.54 1.92
CA PRO A 163 -16.19 -6.93 1.82
C PRO A 163 -15.77 -7.36 0.41
N ARG A 164 -16.17 -6.60 -0.62
CA ARG A 164 -15.90 -6.91 -2.03
C ARG A 164 -14.61 -6.31 -2.55
N VAL A 165 -14.11 -5.25 -1.90
CA VAL A 165 -12.95 -4.51 -2.41
C VAL A 165 -11.71 -5.39 -2.47
N CYS A 166 -11.35 -6.03 -1.35
CA CYS A 166 -10.20 -6.91 -1.30
C CYS A 166 -10.52 -8.35 -1.72
N GLY A 167 -11.80 -8.70 -1.92
CA GLY A 167 -12.20 -10.06 -2.28
C GLY A 167 -11.75 -11.08 -1.22
N LYS A 168 -11.44 -12.29 -1.67
CA LYS A 168 -11.00 -13.39 -0.80
C LYS A 168 -9.51 -13.68 -0.97
N GLN A 169 -8.92 -14.27 0.07
CA GLN A 169 -7.50 -14.60 0.09
C GLN A 169 -7.08 -15.54 -1.06
N GLU A 170 -7.95 -16.47 -1.47
CA GLU A 170 -7.66 -17.44 -2.54
C GLU A 170 -7.53 -16.79 -3.92
N GLU A 171 -7.95 -15.52 -4.06
CA GLU A 171 -7.85 -14.75 -5.30
C GLU A 171 -6.47 -14.08 -5.47
N TYR A 172 -5.55 -14.30 -4.55
CA TYR A 172 -4.20 -13.74 -4.56
C TYR A 172 -3.17 -14.85 -4.72
N SER A 173 -2.27 -14.70 -5.70
CA SER A 173 -1.10 -15.58 -5.82
C SER A 173 -0.11 -15.39 -4.66
N VAL A 174 -0.03 -14.16 -4.14
CA VAL A 174 0.82 -13.79 -3.01
C VAL A 174 -0.02 -13.33 -1.84
N ARG A 175 -0.06 -14.12 -0.76
CA ARG A 175 -0.83 -13.81 0.48
C ARG A 175 -0.56 -12.41 1.02
N GLN A 176 0.68 -11.92 0.92
CA GLN A 176 1.03 -10.59 1.40
C GLN A 176 0.18 -9.49 0.73
N GLN A 177 -0.20 -9.65 -0.53
CA GLN A 177 -1.05 -8.67 -1.23
C GLN A 177 -2.47 -8.61 -0.65
N PHE A 178 -3.02 -9.74 -0.17
CA PHE A 178 -4.29 -9.75 0.55
C PHE A 178 -4.17 -9.07 1.92
N VAL A 179 -3.05 -9.32 2.61
CA VAL A 179 -2.74 -8.69 3.90
C VAL A 179 -2.63 -7.18 3.76
N GLU A 180 -1.82 -6.70 2.81
CA GLU A 180 -1.66 -5.27 2.50
C GLU A 180 -2.97 -4.66 2.02
N CYS A 181 -3.81 -5.41 1.29
CA CYS A 181 -5.09 -4.89 0.86
C CYS A 181 -6.01 -4.56 2.05
N ASN A 182 -6.17 -5.52 2.97
CA ASN A 182 -7.00 -5.32 4.16
C ASN A 182 -6.38 -4.31 5.14
N HIS A 183 -5.05 -4.23 5.22
CA HIS A 183 -4.39 -3.14 5.95
C HIS A 183 -4.68 -1.77 5.33
N GLY A 184 -4.51 -1.63 4.01
CA GLY A 184 -4.81 -0.42 3.23
C GLY A 184 -6.28 -0.01 3.33
N MET A 185 -7.20 -0.97 3.45
CA MET A 185 -8.62 -0.71 3.73
C MET A 185 -8.81 0.09 5.01
N GLY A 186 -8.02 -0.20 6.06
CA GLY A 186 -8.01 0.56 7.31
C GLY A 186 -7.72 2.04 7.13
N HIS A 187 -6.71 2.36 6.32
CA HIS A 187 -6.40 3.75 5.96
C HIS A 187 -7.58 4.38 5.21
N ALA A 188 -8.12 3.67 4.22
CA ALA A 188 -9.18 4.21 3.39
C ALA A 188 -10.52 4.44 4.12
N VAL A 189 -10.91 3.58 5.07
CA VAL A 189 -12.15 3.79 5.83
C VAL A 189 -12.05 4.99 6.78
N MET A 190 -10.85 5.42 7.17
CA MET A 190 -10.67 6.68 7.90
C MET A 190 -11.08 7.89 7.06
N PHE A 191 -10.84 7.86 5.75
CA PHE A 191 -11.37 8.88 4.84
C PHE A 191 -12.90 8.86 4.80
N LEU A 192 -13.53 7.69 4.57
CA LEU A 192 -15.00 7.55 4.52
C LEU A 192 -15.67 7.96 5.85
N ALA A 193 -14.96 7.79 6.96
CA ALA A 193 -15.39 8.16 8.30
C ALA A 193 -15.08 9.62 8.67
N GLU A 194 -14.53 10.43 7.77
CA GLU A 194 -14.13 11.82 8.03
C GLU A 194 -13.17 11.93 9.24
N ASN A 195 -12.21 11.01 9.32
CA ASN A 195 -11.26 10.83 10.41
C ASN A 195 -11.88 10.58 11.79
N ASP A 196 -13.14 10.13 11.85
CA ASP A 196 -13.71 9.56 13.05
C ASP A 196 -13.27 8.10 13.22
N LEU A 197 -12.31 7.87 14.11
CA LEU A 197 -11.77 6.54 14.40
C LEU A 197 -12.84 5.54 14.82
N LEU A 198 -13.80 5.93 15.66
CA LEU A 198 -14.82 5.01 16.17
C LEU A 198 -15.72 4.53 15.02
N ARG A 199 -16.12 5.44 14.14
CA ARG A 199 -16.86 5.09 12.92
C ARG A 199 -16.01 4.24 11.97
N ALA A 200 -14.75 4.59 11.75
CA ALA A 200 -13.84 3.81 10.88
C ALA A 200 -13.67 2.36 11.35
N LEU A 201 -13.52 2.14 12.66
CA LEU A 201 -13.46 0.79 13.24
C LEU A 201 -14.77 0.01 13.03
N LYS A 202 -15.93 0.68 13.05
CA LYS A 202 -17.22 0.06 12.70
C LYS A 202 -17.34 -0.26 11.22
N LEU A 203 -16.75 0.54 10.33
CA LEU A 203 -16.66 0.20 8.90
C LEU A 203 -15.79 -1.04 8.66
N CYS A 204 -14.67 -1.17 9.38
CA CYS A 204 -13.83 -2.38 9.34
C CYS A 204 -14.59 -3.65 9.76
N ASP A 205 -15.58 -3.54 10.68
CA ASP A 205 -16.38 -4.68 11.14
C ASP A 205 -17.17 -5.36 10.02
N PHE A 206 -17.39 -4.69 8.88
CA PHE A 206 -18.10 -5.30 7.76
C PHE A 206 -17.26 -6.36 7.04
N LEU A 207 -15.94 -6.37 7.20
CA LEU A 207 -15.07 -7.42 6.64
C LEU A 207 -15.45 -8.80 7.20
N ALA A 208 -15.22 -9.83 6.37
CA ALA A 208 -15.88 -11.12 6.54
C ALA A 208 -15.33 -11.91 7.73
N THR A 209 -14.05 -11.77 8.04
CA THR A 209 -13.36 -12.58 9.05
C THR A 209 -12.62 -11.74 10.09
N SER A 210 -12.46 -12.26 11.31
CA SER A 210 -11.69 -11.55 12.35
C SER A 210 -10.26 -11.22 11.93
N PRO A 211 -9.50 -12.07 11.21
CA PRO A 211 -8.19 -11.70 10.69
C PRO A 211 -8.23 -10.50 9.73
N GLU A 212 -9.19 -10.43 8.81
CA GLU A 212 -9.36 -9.27 7.90
C GLU A 212 -9.69 -8.00 8.68
N GLN A 213 -10.60 -8.10 9.64
CA GLN A 213 -10.96 -7.00 10.53
C GLN A 213 -9.76 -6.49 11.32
N GLU A 214 -8.97 -7.39 11.91
CA GLU A 214 -7.75 -7.03 12.65
C GLU A 214 -6.74 -6.29 11.76
N LEU A 215 -6.55 -6.74 10.51
CA LEU A 215 -5.71 -6.04 9.53
C LEU A 215 -6.24 -4.64 9.23
N CYS A 216 -7.54 -4.50 9.00
CA CYS A 216 -8.18 -3.19 8.80
C CYS A 216 -8.00 -2.27 10.01
N TYR A 217 -8.15 -2.78 11.24
CA TYR A 217 -7.92 -1.97 12.44
C TYR A 217 -6.48 -1.43 12.49
N THR A 218 -5.47 -2.23 12.13
CA THR A 218 -4.08 -1.74 12.13
C THR A 218 -3.88 -0.54 11.20
N GLY A 219 -4.46 -0.56 10.00
CA GLY A 219 -4.41 0.58 9.07
C GLY A 219 -5.17 1.79 9.59
N ALA A 220 -6.36 1.58 10.17
CA ALA A 220 -7.17 2.66 10.74
C ALA A 220 -6.46 3.36 11.90
N PHE A 221 -5.79 2.61 12.79
CA PHE A 221 -5.01 3.19 13.88
C PHE A 221 -3.79 3.98 13.37
N MET A 222 -3.11 3.51 12.33
CA MET A 222 -2.00 4.26 11.71
C MET A 222 -2.48 5.55 11.04
N ALA A 223 -3.56 5.48 10.25
CA ALA A 223 -4.17 6.67 9.65
C ALA A 223 -4.66 7.66 10.71
N ASN A 224 -5.20 7.17 11.83
CA ASN A 224 -5.59 8.00 12.96
C ASN A 224 -4.41 8.76 13.58
N ALA A 225 -3.27 8.09 13.79
CA ALA A 225 -2.05 8.74 14.27
C ALA A 225 -1.48 9.75 13.25
N ALA A 226 -1.48 9.40 11.95
CA ALA A 226 -1.09 10.30 10.87
C ALA A 226 -2.00 11.53 10.77
N GLY A 227 -3.28 11.40 11.16
CA GLY A 227 -4.24 12.50 11.24
C GLY A 227 -3.83 13.66 12.15
N THR A 228 -2.83 13.49 13.04
CA THR A 228 -2.17 14.61 13.76
C THR A 228 -1.55 15.64 12.83
N GLN A 229 -1.14 15.22 11.64
CA GLN A 229 -0.43 16.05 10.66
C GLN A 229 -1.41 16.67 9.64
N SER A 230 -2.69 16.29 9.66
CA SER A 230 -3.71 16.85 8.76
C SER A 230 -4.22 18.19 9.29
N THR A 231 -4.17 19.23 8.45
CA THR A 231 -4.75 20.54 8.75
C THR A 231 -6.25 20.60 8.48
N ASP A 232 -6.73 19.79 7.53
CA ASP A 232 -8.08 19.91 7.00
C ASP A 232 -9.06 18.98 7.73
N HIS A 233 -8.59 17.81 8.15
CA HIS A 233 -9.36 16.82 8.89
C HIS A 233 -8.52 16.21 10.02
N PRO A 234 -8.19 16.97 11.08
CA PRO A 234 -7.39 16.44 12.18
C PRO A 234 -8.12 15.29 12.90
N SER A 235 -7.37 14.26 13.30
CA SER A 235 -7.93 13.18 14.11
C SER A 235 -8.41 13.70 15.48
N LYS A 236 -9.58 13.20 15.92
CA LYS A 236 -10.18 13.50 17.23
C LYS A 236 -9.71 12.55 18.34
N TYR A 237 -9.02 11.45 17.99
CA TYR A 237 -8.79 10.32 18.88
C TYR A 237 -7.29 10.03 19.06
N LEU A 238 -6.56 10.98 19.62
CA LEU A 238 -5.09 10.95 19.74
C LEU A 238 -4.63 10.82 21.19
N PRO A 239 -3.55 10.06 21.47
CA PRO A 239 -2.95 9.99 22.80
C PRO A 239 -2.69 11.38 23.38
N LYS A 240 -2.97 11.56 24.68
CA LYS A 240 -2.80 12.83 25.38
C LYS A 240 -1.63 12.73 26.37
N PRO A 241 -0.90 13.82 26.66
CA PRO A 241 0.16 13.79 27.67
C PRO A 241 -0.32 13.26 29.04
N GLU A 242 -1.52 13.66 29.45
CA GLU A 242 -2.16 13.25 30.70
C GLU A 242 -2.86 11.88 30.63
N ASP A 243 -3.14 11.39 29.42
CA ASP A 243 -3.75 10.08 29.16
C ASP A 243 -3.09 9.43 27.93
N PRO A 244 -1.89 8.85 28.10
CA PRO A 244 -1.10 8.29 27.00
C PRO A 244 -1.70 7.02 26.41
N LEU A 245 -2.75 6.46 27.03
CA LEU A 245 -3.45 5.27 26.54
C LEU A 245 -4.76 5.60 25.82
N TYR A 246 -5.22 6.85 25.85
CA TYR A 246 -6.36 7.28 25.05
C TYR A 246 -6.10 7.07 23.55
N PRO A 247 -7.08 6.57 22.77
CA PRO A 247 -8.47 6.29 23.13
C PRO A 247 -8.74 4.85 23.58
N CYS A 248 -7.72 3.99 23.69
CA CYS A 248 -7.90 2.53 23.76
C CYS A 248 -8.83 2.03 24.88
N PRO A 249 -8.82 2.58 26.11
CA PRO A 249 -9.77 2.18 27.16
C PRO A 249 -11.24 2.40 26.80
N LEU A 250 -11.56 3.34 25.91
CA LEU A 250 -12.92 3.67 25.48
C LEU A 250 -13.45 2.71 24.40
N LEU A 251 -12.56 1.94 23.77
CA LEU A 251 -12.92 1.09 22.64
C LEU A 251 -13.44 -0.27 23.10
N ASP A 252 -14.32 -0.86 22.29
CA ASP A 252 -14.77 -2.25 22.46
C ASP A 252 -13.56 -3.20 22.53
N THR A 253 -13.67 -4.28 23.32
CA THR A 253 -12.57 -5.23 23.58
C THR A 253 -11.93 -5.80 22.32
N LYS A 254 -12.71 -5.95 21.23
CA LYS A 254 -12.22 -6.45 19.94
C LYS A 254 -11.23 -5.50 19.25
N TYR A 255 -11.26 -4.20 19.53
CA TYR A 255 -10.32 -3.23 18.97
C TYR A 255 -9.11 -3.00 19.87
N GLN A 256 -9.22 -3.31 21.16
CA GLN A 256 -8.23 -2.93 22.17
C GLN A 256 -6.84 -3.50 21.89
N LYS A 257 -6.74 -4.76 21.43
CA LYS A 257 -5.44 -5.37 21.12
C LYS A 257 -4.67 -4.53 20.10
N GLN A 258 -5.26 -4.27 18.94
CA GLN A 258 -4.63 -3.47 17.88
C GLN A 258 -4.44 -2.01 18.31
N CYS A 259 -5.35 -1.45 19.09
CA CYS A 259 -5.18 -0.09 19.61
C CYS A 259 -3.94 0.03 20.49
N TYR A 260 -3.76 -0.89 21.45
CA TYR A 260 -2.62 -0.85 22.35
C TYR A 260 -1.31 -1.20 21.65
N THR A 261 -1.31 -2.17 20.73
CA THR A 261 -0.06 -2.65 20.13
C THR A 261 0.34 -1.90 18.87
N TYR A 262 -0.58 -1.24 18.17
CA TYR A 262 -0.27 -0.43 16.98
C TYR A 262 -0.55 1.05 17.24
N GLY A 263 -1.79 1.39 17.64
CA GLY A 263 -2.22 2.79 17.80
C GLY A 263 -1.39 3.58 18.80
N ILE A 264 -1.25 3.08 20.04
CA ILE A 264 -0.44 3.76 21.07
C ILE A 264 1.03 3.78 20.67
N LEU A 265 1.52 2.64 20.19
CA LEU A 265 2.93 2.48 19.87
C LEU A 265 3.39 3.43 18.75
N GLU A 266 2.53 3.80 17.80
CA GLU A 266 2.86 4.72 16.70
C GLU A 266 3.44 6.05 17.19
N ALA A 267 2.90 6.60 18.29
CA ALA A 267 3.35 7.87 18.88
C ALA A 267 4.76 7.80 19.52
N PHE A 268 5.26 6.60 19.84
CA PHE A 268 6.51 6.39 20.59
C PHE A 268 7.60 5.72 19.75
N GLN A 269 7.35 5.42 18.47
CA GLN A 269 8.24 4.59 17.66
C GLN A 269 9.67 5.12 17.47
N PRO A 270 9.95 6.43 17.32
CA PRO A 270 11.33 6.86 17.09
C PRO A 270 12.29 6.46 18.22
N SER A 271 11.79 6.34 19.46
CA SER A 271 12.60 5.98 20.64
C SER A 271 12.20 4.61 21.20
N ILE A 272 13.17 3.68 21.25
CA ILE A 272 12.95 2.39 21.89
C ILE A 272 12.65 2.55 23.39
N GLU A 273 13.33 3.46 24.08
CA GLU A 273 13.09 3.73 25.50
C GLU A 273 11.65 4.17 25.74
N GLN A 274 11.12 5.07 24.89
CA GLN A 274 9.74 5.50 24.98
C GLN A 274 8.75 4.37 24.65
N SER A 275 9.07 3.54 23.65
CA SER A 275 8.27 2.37 23.30
C SER A 275 8.18 1.35 24.46
N ILE A 276 9.30 1.11 25.16
CA ILE A 276 9.35 0.24 26.35
C ILE A 276 8.48 0.82 27.47
N LYS A 277 8.63 2.13 27.76
CA LYS A 277 7.80 2.82 28.76
C LYS A 277 6.31 2.71 28.42
N ALA A 278 5.95 2.93 27.16
CA ALA A 278 4.57 2.81 26.68
C ALA A 278 4.00 1.39 26.87
N CYS A 279 4.76 0.34 26.53
CA CYS A 279 4.35 -1.04 26.78
C CYS A 279 4.17 -1.35 28.28
N GLY A 280 4.93 -0.69 29.17
CA GLY A 280 4.73 -0.81 30.62
C GLY A 280 3.38 -0.25 31.12
N LEU A 281 2.83 0.75 30.44
CA LEU A 281 1.53 1.35 30.76
C LEU A 281 0.35 0.51 30.25
N ILE A 282 0.56 -0.29 29.21
CA ILE A 282 -0.48 -1.09 28.56
C ILE A 282 -0.98 -2.21 29.50
N PRO A 283 -2.28 -2.56 29.47
CA PRO A 283 -2.83 -3.66 30.27
C PRO A 283 -2.06 -4.97 30.07
N GLU A 284 -1.83 -5.72 31.15
CA GLU A 284 -0.99 -6.93 31.17
C GLU A 284 -1.28 -7.92 30.04
N LYS A 285 -2.56 -8.18 29.77
CA LYS A 285 -3.00 -9.10 28.70
C LYS A 285 -2.49 -8.73 27.29
N TYR A 286 -2.03 -7.50 27.07
CA TYR A 286 -1.53 -7.02 25.78
C TYR A 286 -0.02 -6.74 25.76
N ARG A 287 0.68 -6.84 26.90
CA ARG A 287 2.11 -6.46 27.00
C ARG A 287 3.00 -7.31 26.11
N ASN A 288 2.82 -8.64 26.07
CA ASN A 288 3.62 -9.50 25.19
C ASN A 288 3.50 -9.07 23.73
N ALA A 289 2.27 -8.88 23.25
CA ALA A 289 2.01 -8.42 21.89
C ALA A 289 2.54 -6.99 21.62
N CYS A 290 2.57 -6.13 22.65
CA CYS A 290 3.20 -4.81 22.57
C CYS A 290 4.70 -4.93 22.32
N PHE A 291 5.42 -5.71 23.14
CA PHE A 291 6.86 -5.90 22.98
C PHE A 291 7.23 -6.63 21.69
N GLN A 292 6.40 -7.56 21.22
CA GLN A 292 6.55 -8.15 19.89
C GLN A 292 6.44 -7.09 18.78
N THR A 293 5.51 -6.15 18.92
CA THR A 293 5.35 -5.04 17.96
C THR A 293 6.51 -4.03 18.05
N VAL A 294 7.08 -3.78 19.22
CA VAL A 294 8.31 -2.98 19.38
C VAL A 294 9.44 -3.55 18.53
N GLY A 295 9.69 -4.86 18.64
CA GLY A 295 10.70 -5.57 17.86
C GLY A 295 10.44 -5.50 16.36
N ARG A 296 9.20 -5.78 15.93
CA ARG A 296 8.76 -5.62 14.53
C ARG A 296 9.16 -4.24 14.01
N ASN A 297 8.81 -3.19 14.74
CA ASN A 297 8.98 -1.82 14.29
C ASN A 297 10.45 -1.34 14.31
N ARG A 298 11.33 -1.93 15.14
CA ARG A 298 12.78 -1.63 15.10
C ARG A 298 13.38 -1.87 13.71
N THR A 299 12.91 -2.90 13.03
CA THR A 299 13.38 -3.22 11.68
C THR A 299 13.15 -2.06 10.70
N VAL A 300 12.14 -1.19 10.90
CA VAL A 300 11.91 -0.01 10.04
C VAL A 300 13.13 0.92 10.04
N TYR A 301 13.78 1.06 11.19
CA TYR A 301 14.88 2.00 11.43
C TYR A 301 16.26 1.40 11.18
N SER A 302 16.40 0.07 11.27
CA SER A 302 17.67 -0.61 11.05
C SER A 302 17.48 -1.99 10.43
N ALA A 303 18.39 -2.37 9.54
CA ALA A 303 18.54 -3.75 9.05
C ALA A 303 19.75 -4.46 9.67
N ASP A 304 20.51 -3.78 10.54
CA ASP A 304 21.72 -4.32 11.16
C ASP A 304 21.36 -5.30 12.30
N PRO A 305 21.74 -6.59 12.18
CA PRO A 305 21.47 -7.61 13.19
C PRO A 305 21.95 -7.28 14.60
N LEU A 306 23.13 -6.65 14.74
CA LEU A 306 23.70 -6.31 16.05
C LEU A 306 22.91 -5.17 16.68
N VAL A 307 22.61 -4.12 15.91
CA VAL A 307 21.81 -2.98 16.40
C VAL A 307 20.42 -3.44 16.85
N LEU A 308 19.78 -4.33 16.09
CA LEU A 308 18.46 -4.86 16.44
C LEU A 308 18.50 -5.70 17.73
N LYS A 309 19.57 -6.47 17.93
CA LYS A 309 19.79 -7.25 19.17
C LYS A 309 19.99 -6.32 20.36
N GLU A 310 20.92 -5.37 20.25
CA GLU A 310 21.24 -4.40 21.30
C GLU A 310 20.02 -3.57 21.71
N GLN A 311 19.15 -3.24 20.75
CA GLN A 311 17.88 -2.60 21.02
C GLN A 311 16.98 -3.47 21.89
N CYS A 312 16.71 -4.73 21.52
CA CYS A 312 15.88 -5.60 22.36
C CYS A 312 16.51 -5.84 23.75
N GLU A 313 17.85 -5.86 23.88
CA GLU A 313 18.57 -5.97 25.16
C GLU A 313 18.38 -4.80 26.13
N GLN A 314 17.78 -3.69 25.69
CA GLN A 314 17.37 -2.61 26.59
C GLN A 314 16.13 -2.99 27.43
N ILE A 315 15.42 -4.05 27.06
CA ILE A 315 14.26 -4.56 27.80
C ILE A 315 14.77 -5.47 28.93
N SER A 316 14.62 -5.02 30.18
CA SER A 316 15.17 -5.74 31.35
C SER A 316 14.43 -7.04 31.68
N GLU A 317 13.14 -7.14 31.36
CA GLU A 317 12.36 -8.36 31.61
C GLU A 317 12.57 -9.36 30.46
N LEU A 318 13.16 -10.52 30.76
CA LEU A 318 13.56 -11.51 29.76
C LEU A 318 12.40 -12.03 28.88
N SER A 319 11.20 -12.16 29.46
CA SER A 319 9.98 -12.53 28.73
C SER A 319 9.67 -11.54 27.60
N PHE A 320 9.67 -10.24 27.92
CA PHE A 320 9.41 -9.16 26.97
C PHE A 320 10.57 -8.93 26.00
N GLN A 321 11.80 -9.13 26.46
CA GLN A 321 12.97 -9.17 25.58
C GLN A 321 12.83 -10.26 24.51
N HIS A 322 12.39 -11.46 24.92
CA HIS A 322 12.11 -12.54 23.98
C HIS A 322 11.01 -12.14 22.99
N GLU A 323 9.90 -11.55 23.43
CA GLU A 323 8.85 -11.07 22.51
C GLU A 323 9.39 -10.06 21.49
N CYS A 324 10.22 -9.11 21.90
CA CYS A 324 10.91 -8.18 20.99
C CYS A 324 11.74 -8.92 19.93
N ILE A 325 12.55 -9.90 20.36
CA ILE A 325 13.39 -10.71 19.47
C ILE A 325 12.53 -11.51 18.48
N GLN A 326 11.42 -12.09 18.94
CA GLN A 326 10.46 -12.79 18.08
C GLN A 326 9.85 -11.86 17.03
N GLY A 327 9.52 -10.63 17.43
CA GLY A 327 9.03 -9.59 16.53
C GLY A 327 10.04 -9.17 15.46
N VAL A 328 11.31 -9.00 15.84
CA VAL A 328 12.41 -8.71 14.89
C VAL A 328 12.57 -9.88 13.91
N ALA A 329 12.71 -11.10 14.43
CA ALA A 329 12.95 -12.29 13.62
C ALA A 329 11.84 -12.52 12.58
N TYR A 330 10.58 -12.41 13.01
CA TYR A 330 9.43 -12.49 12.11
C TYR A 330 9.47 -11.40 11.05
N ASN A 331 9.67 -10.14 11.46
CA ASN A 331 9.54 -9.03 10.52
C ASN A 331 10.72 -8.92 9.54
N LEU A 332 11.91 -9.39 9.90
CA LEU A 332 13.02 -9.48 8.94
C LEU A 332 12.68 -10.41 7.77
N VAL A 333 11.94 -11.50 8.02
CA VAL A 333 11.46 -12.40 6.95
C VAL A 333 10.41 -11.69 6.10
N ILE A 334 9.39 -11.09 6.73
CA ILE A 334 8.30 -10.44 6.01
C ILE A 334 8.79 -9.27 5.17
N ARG A 335 9.72 -8.45 5.69
CA ARG A 335 10.19 -7.24 5.03
C ARG A 335 11.22 -7.50 3.94
N PHE A 336 12.14 -8.44 4.15
CA PHE A 336 13.26 -8.68 3.23
C PHE A 336 13.08 -9.95 2.38
N GLY A 337 11.99 -10.69 2.57
CA GLY A 337 11.65 -11.89 1.83
C GLY A 337 12.15 -13.17 2.48
N ALA A 338 11.52 -14.30 2.14
CA ALA A 338 11.79 -15.62 2.73
C ALA A 338 13.23 -16.10 2.54
N LEU A 339 13.85 -15.73 1.41
CA LEU A 339 15.21 -16.10 1.02
C LEU A 339 16.29 -15.17 1.62
N SER A 340 15.91 -14.12 2.34
CA SER A 340 16.86 -13.24 3.00
C SER A 340 17.64 -13.99 4.08
N SER A 341 18.94 -13.73 4.16
CA SER A 341 19.82 -14.26 5.22
C SER A 341 19.89 -13.37 6.46
N LEU A 342 19.33 -12.15 6.41
CA LEU A 342 19.29 -11.22 7.55
C LEU A 342 18.64 -11.83 8.81
N PRO A 343 17.51 -12.55 8.72
CA PRO A 343 16.92 -13.19 9.90
C PRO A 343 17.86 -14.20 10.55
N ASP A 344 18.56 -15.03 9.77
CA ASP A 344 19.50 -16.04 10.32
C ASP A 344 20.72 -15.36 10.97
N GLN A 345 21.24 -14.30 10.35
CA GLN A 345 22.33 -13.48 10.91
C GLN A 345 21.92 -12.88 12.26
N PHE A 346 20.70 -12.35 12.35
CA PHE A 346 20.14 -11.86 13.62
C PHE A 346 20.10 -12.94 14.69
N CYS A 347 19.52 -14.12 14.42
CA CYS A 347 19.50 -15.19 15.41
C CYS A 347 20.90 -15.69 15.77
N ALA A 348 21.88 -15.60 14.88
CA ALA A 348 23.26 -16.04 15.15
C ALA A 348 23.97 -15.20 16.22
N HIS A 349 23.55 -13.94 16.43
CA HIS A 349 24.08 -13.08 17.49
C HIS A 349 23.46 -13.33 18.88
N LEU A 350 22.42 -14.16 18.96
CA LEU A 350 21.72 -14.45 20.21
C LEU A 350 22.41 -15.57 20.99
N ASN A 351 22.15 -15.61 22.30
CA ASN A 351 22.57 -16.74 23.13
C ASN A 351 21.91 -18.06 22.66
N PRO A 352 22.47 -19.24 23.02
CA PRO A 352 22.00 -20.52 22.50
C PRO A 352 20.50 -20.81 22.71
N GLU A 353 19.95 -20.45 23.87
CA GLU A 353 18.54 -20.69 24.21
C GLU A 353 17.61 -19.82 23.35
N THR A 354 17.84 -18.50 23.34
CA THR A 354 17.03 -17.56 22.57
C THR A 354 17.18 -17.79 21.06
N LYS A 355 18.37 -18.21 20.60
CA LYS A 355 18.65 -18.53 19.19
C LYS A 355 17.74 -19.63 18.67
N GLN A 356 17.49 -20.69 19.43
CA GLN A 356 16.63 -21.80 18.98
C GLN A 356 15.20 -21.32 18.70
N ASN A 357 14.63 -20.56 19.64
CA ASN A 357 13.27 -20.00 19.48
C ASN A 357 13.21 -18.99 18.33
N CYS A 358 14.25 -18.17 18.16
CA CYS A 358 14.37 -17.23 17.04
C CYS A 358 14.35 -17.95 15.69
N LEU A 359 15.09 -19.07 15.55
CA LEU A 359 15.11 -19.87 14.32
C LEU A 359 13.76 -20.54 14.02
N LEU A 360 13.05 -21.03 15.04
CA LEU A 360 11.69 -21.58 14.86
C LEU A 360 10.71 -20.53 14.33
N GLN A 361 10.82 -19.30 14.84
CA GLN A 361 9.97 -18.19 14.39
C GLN A 361 10.27 -17.79 12.95
N ILE A 362 11.54 -17.77 12.55
CA ILE A 362 11.92 -17.55 11.16
C ILE A 362 11.36 -18.63 10.27
N GLN A 363 11.43 -19.90 10.67
CA GLN A 363 10.87 -21.00 9.89
C GLN A 363 9.35 -20.85 9.72
N SER A 364 8.64 -20.51 10.79
CA SER A 364 7.21 -20.21 10.75
C SER A 364 6.89 -19.06 9.78
N ALA A 365 7.62 -17.95 9.90
CA ALA A 365 7.47 -16.79 9.02
C ALA A 365 7.80 -17.11 7.55
N ARG A 366 8.85 -17.91 7.32
CA ARG A 366 9.22 -18.39 5.98
C ARG A 366 8.12 -19.26 5.40
N ASN A 367 7.50 -20.16 6.15
CA ASN A 367 6.37 -20.93 5.62
C ASN A 367 5.21 -20.03 5.19
N VAL A 368 4.91 -18.99 5.96
CA VAL A 368 3.88 -17.99 5.60
C VAL A 368 4.27 -17.21 4.33
N ALA A 369 5.56 -16.92 4.13
CA ALA A 369 6.06 -16.19 2.96
C ALA A 369 6.27 -17.09 1.71
N SER A 370 6.73 -18.33 1.88
CA SER A 370 7.20 -19.28 0.86
C SER A 370 6.12 -20.17 0.26
N GLN A 371 4.93 -20.29 0.88
CA GLN A 371 3.77 -20.93 0.25
C GLN A 371 3.32 -20.24 -1.07
N HIS A 372 4.05 -19.21 -1.52
CA HIS A 372 3.66 -18.26 -2.54
C HIS A 372 4.77 -17.89 -3.55
N GLU A 373 5.90 -18.61 -3.57
CA GLU A 373 6.94 -18.45 -4.62
C GLU A 373 6.91 -19.56 -5.70
N ASN A 374 6.11 -20.62 -5.51
CA ASN A 374 6.07 -21.81 -6.39
C ASN A 374 4.75 -22.01 -7.16
N ASN A 375 3.88 -20.99 -7.28
CA ASN A 375 2.68 -21.04 -8.12
C ASN A 375 2.63 -19.88 -9.11
#